data_AF-A0A368FUT2-F1
#
_entry.id   AF-A0A368FUT2-F1
#
_cell.length_a   1.000
_cell.length_b   1.000
_cell.length_c   1.000
_cell.angle_alpha   90.00
_cell.angle_beta   90.00
_cell.angle_gamma   90.00
#
_symmetry.space_group_name_H-M   'P 1'
#
loop_
_entity.id
_entity.type
_entity.pdbx_description
1 polymer ?
#
loop_
_entity_poly.entity_id
_entity_poly.type
_entity_poly.pdbx_seq_one_letter_code
_entity_poly.pdbx_strand_id
1 'polypeptide(L)'
;MLLAQSLGICYRITLHFRTSPSRVVTAGYDVDRYPENIARYTMIKHGSEPKSNPVNPCRYKLMELTTRDWQKDGLSNLAYKIVRTTHKKLYTHLLVDLLENDERPLLELMFC
;
A
#
# COMPACT_ATOMS: atom_id res chain seq x y z
N MET A 1 -24.00 -13.15 12.57
CA MET A 1 -23.97 -14.49 11.96
C MET A 1 -24.66 -14.39 10.61
N LEU A 2 -23.90 -14.28 9.53
CA LEU A 2 -24.38 -14.55 8.17
C LEU A 2 -23.27 -15.34 7.50
N LEU A 3 -23.58 -16.63 7.33
CA LEU A 3 -22.79 -17.62 6.62
C LEU A 3 -22.89 -17.34 5.12
N ALA A 4 -21.74 -17.31 4.44
CA ALA A 4 -21.66 -17.55 3.00
C ALA A 4 -20.55 -18.58 2.78
N GLN A 5 -20.94 -19.85 2.67
CA GLN A 5 -20.10 -20.92 2.16
C GLN A 5 -20.29 -20.97 0.63
N SER A 6 -19.21 -20.77 -0.12
CA SER A 6 -19.01 -21.35 -1.45
C SER A 6 -17.56 -21.09 -1.89
N LEU A 7 -16.75 -22.14 -1.78
CA LEU A 7 -15.67 -22.59 -2.65
C LEU A 7 -14.88 -21.54 -3.48
N GLY A 8 -13.55 -21.54 -3.28
CA GLY A 8 -12.59 -21.10 -4.30
C GLY A 8 -12.07 -19.67 -4.20
N ILE A 9 -11.67 -19.21 -3.00
CA ILE A 9 -11.16 -17.84 -2.84
C ILE A 9 -9.66 -17.79 -3.17
N CYS A 10 -9.36 -17.47 -4.44
CA CYS A 10 -8.06 -16.96 -4.83
C CYS A 10 -7.97 -15.50 -4.36
N TYR A 11 -7.34 -15.25 -3.22
CA TYR A 11 -7.11 -13.89 -2.73
C TYR A 11 -6.06 -13.21 -3.61
N ARG A 12 -6.51 -12.46 -4.63
CA ARG A 12 -5.64 -11.52 -5.35
C ARG A 12 -6.32 -10.15 -5.41
N ILE A 13 -6.14 -9.40 -4.32
CA ILE A 13 -6.58 -8.01 -4.21
C ILE A 13 -5.49 -7.16 -4.86
N THR A 14 -5.80 -6.49 -5.97
CA THR A 14 -4.97 -5.38 -6.46
C THR A 14 -5.90 -4.25 -6.87
N LEU A 15 -5.74 -3.11 -6.22
CA LEU A 15 -6.43 -1.87 -6.52
C LEU A 15 -5.82 -1.33 -7.84
N HIS A 16 -6.64 -0.94 -8.83
CA HIS A 16 -6.18 -0.12 -9.95
C HIS A 16 -5.88 1.29 -9.41
N PHE A 17 -4.86 1.42 -8.57
CA PHE A 17 -4.13 2.66 -8.48
C PHE A 17 -3.31 2.73 -9.76
N ARG A 18 -3.43 3.81 -10.53
CA ARG A 18 -2.31 4.23 -11.40
C ARG A 18 -1.15 4.56 -10.47
N THR A 19 -0.44 3.55 -9.98
CA THR A 19 0.85 3.76 -9.35
C THR A 19 1.80 4.10 -10.50
N SER A 20 2.33 5.32 -10.48
CA SER A 20 3.46 5.64 -11.34
C SER A 20 4.59 4.68 -10.96
N PRO A 21 5.11 3.84 -11.86
CA PRO A 21 6.19 2.91 -11.55
C PRO A 21 7.53 3.66 -11.45
N SER A 22 7.54 4.86 -10.87
CA SER A 22 8.68 5.78 -10.92
C SER A 22 9.95 5.13 -10.40
N ARG A 23 9.90 4.43 -9.26
CA ARG A 23 11.08 3.73 -8.71
C ARG A 23 11.59 2.61 -9.62
N VAL A 24 10.68 1.86 -10.23
CA VAL A 24 11.00 0.72 -11.12
C VAL A 24 11.68 1.23 -12.39
N VAL A 25 11.09 2.26 -13.01
CA VAL A 25 11.61 2.88 -14.23
C VAL A 25 12.91 3.65 -13.96
N THR A 26 13.01 4.39 -12.85
CA THR A 26 14.24 5.10 -12.45
C THR A 26 15.39 4.13 -12.20
N ALA A 27 15.10 2.91 -11.74
CA ALA A 27 16.12 1.87 -11.57
C ALA A 27 16.47 1.15 -12.90
N GLY A 28 15.84 1.51 -14.02
CA GLY A 28 16.13 0.94 -15.35
C GLY A 28 15.41 -0.37 -15.66
N TYR A 29 14.36 -0.72 -14.92
CA TYR A 29 13.57 -1.93 -15.16
C TYR A 29 12.32 -1.64 -16.00
N ASP A 30 11.91 -2.64 -16.76
CA ASP A 30 10.66 -2.63 -17.51
C ASP A 30 9.50 -3.23 -16.71
N VAL A 31 8.29 -2.72 -16.97
CA VAL A 31 7.05 -3.21 -16.36
C VAL A 31 6.33 -4.15 -17.32
N ASP A 32 6.40 -5.45 -17.05
CA ASP A 32 5.66 -6.45 -17.80
C ASP A 32 4.19 -6.55 -17.35
N ARG A 33 3.27 -6.73 -18.31
CA ARG A 33 1.82 -6.79 -18.07
C ARG A 33 1.17 -7.85 -18.95
N TYR A 34 0.37 -8.71 -18.31
CA TYR A 34 -0.49 -9.64 -19.03
C TYR A 34 -1.53 -8.90 -19.89
N PRO A 35 -1.94 -9.48 -21.03
CA PRO A 35 -2.94 -8.88 -21.88
C PRO A 35 -4.28 -8.75 -21.16
N GLU A 36 -5.01 -7.69 -21.49
CA GLU A 36 -6.22 -7.28 -20.76
C GLU A 36 -7.32 -8.35 -20.78
N ASN A 37 -7.38 -9.18 -21.82
CA ASN A 37 -8.38 -10.23 -21.98
C ASN A 37 -8.30 -11.33 -20.89
N ILE A 38 -7.13 -11.56 -20.29
CA ILE A 38 -6.93 -12.56 -19.23
C ILE A 38 -6.67 -11.94 -17.86
N ALA A 39 -6.36 -10.65 -17.80
CA ALA A 39 -5.93 -9.95 -16.58
C ALA A 39 -7.01 -9.07 -15.94
N ARG A 40 -8.29 -9.29 -16.27
CA ARG A 40 -9.40 -8.52 -15.70
C ARG A 40 -9.62 -8.85 -14.24
N TYR A 41 -9.88 -7.83 -13.44
CA TYR A 41 -10.21 -7.97 -12.03
C TYR A 41 -11.34 -7.02 -11.63
N THR A 42 -11.96 -7.30 -10.49
CA THR A 42 -13.05 -6.48 -9.95
C THR A 42 -12.72 -6.05 -8.54
N MET A 43 -12.85 -4.75 -8.27
CA MET A 43 -12.68 -4.19 -6.94
C MET A 43 -13.88 -4.56 -6.06
N ILE A 44 -13.62 -5.04 -4.86
CA ILE A 44 -14.66 -5.17 -3.84
C ILE A 44 -15.07 -3.75 -3.43
N LYS A 45 -16.37 -3.45 -3.54
CA LYS A 45 -16.92 -2.14 -3.18
C LYS A 45 -16.59 -1.84 -1.71
N HIS A 46 -15.98 -0.69 -1.47
CA HIS A 46 -15.71 -0.15 -0.14
C HIS A 46 -16.28 1.26 -0.02
N GLY A 47 -16.69 1.63 1.19
CA GLY A 47 -17.16 2.99 1.49
C GLY A 47 -16.00 3.98 1.60
N SER A 48 -16.32 5.27 1.66
CA SER A 48 -15.34 6.30 2.01
C SER A 48 -14.97 6.16 3.50
N GLU A 49 -13.69 6.27 3.82
CA GLU A 49 -13.15 6.10 5.17
C GLU A 49 -12.46 7.39 5.68
N PRO A 50 -13.18 8.52 5.81
CA PRO A 50 -12.56 9.83 6.08
C PRO A 50 -11.88 9.93 7.46
N LYS A 51 -12.24 9.05 8.40
CA LYS A 51 -11.63 9.03 9.75
C LYS A 51 -10.30 8.28 9.79
N SER A 52 -10.19 7.15 9.09
CA SER A 52 -8.98 6.31 9.09
C SER A 52 -8.04 6.62 7.91
N ASN A 53 -8.56 7.18 6.82
CA ASN A 53 -7.79 7.54 5.64
C ASN A 53 -8.18 8.94 5.13
N PRO A 54 -7.79 10.01 5.86
CA PRO A 54 -7.99 11.37 5.41
C PRO A 54 -7.15 11.67 4.15
N VAL A 55 -7.61 12.63 3.34
CA VAL A 55 -6.85 13.09 2.17
C VAL A 55 -5.52 13.69 2.63
N ASN A 56 -4.40 13.19 2.10
CA ASN A 56 -3.08 13.78 2.34
C ASN A 56 -2.91 15.05 1.47
N PRO A 57 -2.83 16.26 2.06
CA PRO A 57 -2.72 17.50 1.30
C PRO A 57 -1.39 17.63 0.52
N CYS A 58 -0.34 16.94 0.96
CA CYS A 58 1.04 17.09 0.47
C CYS A 58 1.41 16.00 -0.55
N ARG A 59 0.43 15.21 -0.96
CA ARG A 59 0.59 14.03 -1.83
C ARG A 59 1.40 14.32 -3.08
N TYR A 60 1.09 15.40 -3.80
CA TYR A 60 1.75 15.69 -5.08
C TYR A 60 3.22 16.07 -4.90
N LYS A 61 3.52 16.90 -3.89
CA LYS A 61 4.89 17.27 -3.53
C LYS A 61 5.72 16.03 -3.16
N LEU A 62 5.17 15.12 -2.36
CA LEU A 62 5.83 13.84 -2.03
C LEU A 62 6.06 12.95 -3.27
N MET A 63 5.11 12.90 -4.21
CA MET A 63 5.26 12.13 -5.44
C MET A 63 6.40 12.66 -6.33
N GLU A 64 6.61 13.97 -6.39
CA GLU A 64 7.72 14.57 -7.15
C GLU A 64 9.09 14.19 -6.56
N LEU A 65 9.20 14.18 -5.22
CA LEU A 65 10.44 13.85 -4.51
C LEU A 65 10.89 12.39 -4.67
N THR A 66 9.98 11.51 -5.09
CA THR A 66 10.26 10.07 -5.21
C THR A 66 11.47 9.77 -6.10
N THR A 67 11.69 10.50 -7.19
CA THR A 67 12.84 10.28 -8.09
C THR A 67 14.20 10.58 -7.44
N ARG A 68 14.22 11.48 -6.45
CA ARG A 68 15.41 11.84 -5.67
C ARG A 68 15.63 10.90 -4.50
N ASP A 69 14.56 10.59 -3.76
CA ASP A 69 14.66 10.00 -2.43
C ASP A 69 14.53 8.47 -2.43
N TRP A 70 14.16 7.84 -3.54
CA TRP A 70 13.85 6.40 -3.59
C TRP A 70 14.98 5.46 -3.14
N GLN A 71 16.24 5.90 -3.13
CA GLN A 71 17.37 5.09 -2.64
C GLN A 71 17.57 5.20 -1.13
N LYS A 72 17.12 6.31 -0.52
CA LYS A 72 17.32 6.61 0.90
C LYS A 72 16.09 6.24 1.73
N ASP A 73 14.92 6.32 1.11
CA ASP A 73 13.63 6.07 1.76
C ASP A 73 12.98 4.77 1.24
N GLY A 74 12.79 3.81 2.14
CA GLY A 74 12.19 2.51 1.82
C GLY A 74 12.53 1.41 2.82
N LEU A 75 12.83 0.22 2.31
CA LEU A 75 13.02 -0.98 3.15
C LEU A 75 14.23 -0.88 4.09
N SER A 76 15.26 -0.13 3.71
CA SER A 76 16.50 0.02 4.47
C SER A 76 16.34 0.78 5.79
N ASN A 77 15.35 1.66 5.89
CA ASN A 77 15.12 2.54 7.03
C ASN A 77 13.68 2.40 7.60
N LEU A 78 12.96 1.33 7.24
CA LEU A 78 11.59 1.11 7.67
C LEU A 78 11.52 0.84 9.18
N ALA A 79 10.92 1.75 9.94
CA ALA A 79 10.65 1.58 11.36
C ALA A 79 9.21 1.10 11.59
N TYR A 80 9.04 0.04 12.37
CA TYR A 80 7.72 -0.47 12.79
C TYR A 80 7.85 -1.38 14.00
N LYS A 81 6.75 -1.62 14.70
CA LYS A 81 6.67 -2.57 15.81
C LYS A 81 5.62 -3.63 15.53
N ILE A 82 5.96 -4.90 15.73
CA ILE A 82 4.98 -5.98 15.66
C ILE A 82 4.20 -6.01 16.97
N VAL A 83 2.90 -5.73 16.89
CA VAL A 83 1.98 -5.76 18.06
C VAL A 83 1.50 -7.18 18.30
N ARG A 84 1.13 -7.91 17.23
CA ARG A 84 0.63 -9.28 17.35
C ARG A 84 0.82 -10.08 16.07
N THR A 85 1.27 -11.31 16.23
CA THR A 85 1.31 -12.30 15.14
C THR A 85 0.28 -13.39 15.39
N THR A 86 -0.61 -13.64 14.43
CA THR A 86 -1.61 -14.70 14.53
C THR A 86 -1.62 -15.57 13.29
N HIS A 87 -1.31 -16.85 13.45
CA HIS A 87 -1.39 -17.85 12.40
C HIS A 87 -2.83 -18.34 12.25
N LYS A 88 -3.41 -18.19 11.06
CA LYS A 88 -4.72 -18.74 10.70
C LYS A 88 -4.51 -19.83 9.65
N LYS A 89 -5.53 -20.67 9.46
CA LYS A 89 -5.46 -21.80 8.52
C LYS A 89 -5.14 -21.39 7.07
N LEU A 90 -5.54 -20.18 6.65
CA LEU A 90 -5.39 -19.70 5.27
C LEU A 90 -4.40 -18.54 5.12
N TYR A 91 -3.97 -17.91 6.23
CA TYR A 91 -3.10 -16.74 6.19
C TYR A 91 -2.44 -16.47 7.55
N THR A 92 -1.38 -15.69 7.55
CA THR A 92 -0.79 -15.13 8.77
C THR A 92 -1.20 -13.67 8.90
N HIS A 93 -1.73 -13.31 10.06
CA HIS A 93 -2.13 -11.94 10.38
C HIS A 93 -1.05 -11.28 11.23
N LEU A 94 -0.42 -10.24 10.70
CA LEU A 94 0.53 -9.39 11.40
C LEU A 94 -0.15 -8.07 11.73
N LEU A 95 -0.40 -7.82 13.02
CA LEU A 95 -0.78 -6.51 13.51
C LEU A 95 0.49 -5.73 13.82
N VAL A 96 0.67 -4.60 13.15
CA VAL A 96 1.86 -3.76 13.26
C VAL A 96 1.47 -2.33 13.65
N ASP A 97 2.34 -1.69 14.41
CA ASP A 97 2.31 -0.26 14.69
C ASP A 97 3.37 0.41 13.83
N LEU A 98 2.95 1.38 13.02
CA LEU A 98 3.79 2.14 12.09
C LEU A 98 4.36 3.42 12.71
N LEU A 99 4.13 3.66 14.01
CA LEU A 99 4.66 4.84 14.72
C LEU A 99 4.20 6.18 14.13
N GLU A 100 3.04 6.19 13.47
CA GLU A 100 2.48 7.36 12.76
C GLU A 100 2.43 8.61 13.64
N ASN A 101 2.09 8.47 14.93
CA ASN A 101 2.00 9.62 15.86
C ASN A 101 3.35 10.29 16.10
N ASP A 102 4.44 9.54 16.03
CA ASP A 102 5.80 10.04 16.29
C ASP A 102 6.42 10.59 14.99
N GLU A 103 6.19 9.95 13.85
CA GLU A 103 6.85 10.28 12.57
C GLU A 103 6.11 11.35 11.76
N ARG A 104 4.77 11.34 11.75
CA ARG A 104 3.96 12.20 10.90
C ARG A 104 4.19 13.70 11.11
N PRO A 105 4.31 14.24 12.35
CA PRO A 105 4.52 15.67 12.55
C PRO A 105 5.80 16.19 11.88
N LEU A 106 6.86 15.39 11.89
CA LEU A 106 8.12 15.73 11.23
C LEU A 106 7.98 15.72 9.71
N LEU A 107 7.28 14.73 9.16
CA LEU A 107 7.02 14.66 7.72
C LEU A 107 6.17 15.84 7.23
N GLU A 108 5.13 16.21 7.99
CA GLU A 108 4.30 17.36 7.65
C GLU A 108 5.12 18.66 7.69
N LEU A 109 5.98 18.85 8.70
CA LEU A 109 6.85 20.03 8.76
C LEU A 109 7.85 20.11 7.59
N MET A 110 8.42 18.98 7.17
CA MET A 110 9.44 18.98 6.11
C MET A 110 8.87 19.04 4.70
N PHE A 111 7.70 18.45 4.47
CA PHE A 111 7.21 18.17 3.11
C PHE A 111 5.90 18.85 2.73
N CYS A 112 5.14 19.46 3.66
CA CYS A 112 3.84 20.07 3.35
C CYS A 112 3.85 21.54 2.89
#